data_AF-Q8RTN8-F1
#
_entry.id   AF-Q8RTN8-F1
#
_cell.length_a   1.000
_cell.length_b   1.000
_cell.length_c   1.000
_cell.angle_alpha   90.00
_cell.angle_beta   90.00
_cell.angle_gamma   90.00
#
_symmetry.space_group_name_H-M   'P 1'
#
loop_
_entity.id
_entity.type
_entity.pdbx_description
1 polymer ?
#
loop_
_entity_poly.entity_id
_entity_poly.type
_entity_poly.pdbx_seq_one_letter_code
_entity_poly.pdbx_strand_id
1 'polypeptide(L)'
;GMAWEALNNIAAAKDRPLIIVVNDNERSYAPTIGGLANHLATLRTTDGYEKVLAWGKDVLLRTPLVGNTVYESLHGAKKGFKDAFAPQGMFEDLGLKYVGPIDGHDLGAVESALRRAKRFHGPVLVHCLTEKGRGYEPALAHEEDRFHTVGAMDPLTCAPLAPAGGPSWTSVFGDEIVAIGEERDDVVAITAAMLHPVGLGKFAERFPGRVWDVGIAEQH
;
A
#
# COMPACT_ATOMS: atom_id res chain seq x y z
N GLY A 1 5.53 -14.89 0.66
CA GLY A 1 6.33 -15.74 1.58
C GLY A 1 7.72 -15.20 1.81
N MET A 2 8.59 -15.26 0.81
CA MET A 2 10.03 -14.97 0.93
C MET A 2 10.38 -13.60 1.57
N ALA A 3 9.60 -12.55 1.32
CA ALA A 3 9.83 -11.24 1.94
C ALA A 3 9.72 -11.30 3.48
N TRP A 4 8.78 -12.06 4.02
CA TRP A 4 8.61 -12.23 5.46
C TRP A 4 9.74 -13.06 6.08
N GLU A 5 10.16 -14.12 5.40
CA GLU A 5 11.33 -14.90 5.81
C GLU A 5 12.60 -14.05 5.84
N ALA A 6 12.79 -13.20 4.82
CA ALA A 6 13.89 -12.25 4.78
C ALA A 6 13.81 -11.24 5.92
N LEU A 7 12.65 -10.65 6.20
CA LEU A 7 12.46 -9.72 7.32
C LEU A 7 12.77 -10.38 8.66
N ASN A 8 12.33 -11.62 8.88
CA ASN A 8 12.62 -12.39 10.08
C ASN A 8 14.14 -12.63 10.24
N ASN A 9 14.82 -12.99 9.16
CA ASN A 9 16.28 -13.18 9.17
C ASN A 9 17.05 -11.87 9.41
N ILE A 10 16.59 -10.77 8.82
CA ILE A 10 17.18 -9.44 8.98
C ILE A 10 17.02 -8.97 10.43
N ALA A 11 15.84 -9.17 11.02
CA ALA A 11 15.55 -8.83 12.41
C ALA A 11 16.50 -9.49 13.41
N ALA A 12 16.96 -10.72 13.12
CA ALA A 12 17.94 -11.41 13.95
C ALA A 12 19.35 -10.79 13.88
N ALA A 13 19.68 -10.08 12.80
CA ALA A 13 21.00 -9.49 12.54
C ALA A 13 21.07 -7.99 12.94
N LYS A 14 20.99 -7.70 14.24
CA LYS A 14 20.84 -6.34 14.80
C LYS A 14 21.93 -5.33 14.41
N ASP A 15 23.16 -5.79 14.20
CA ASP A 15 24.31 -4.92 13.91
C ASP A 15 24.59 -4.80 12.40
N ARG A 16 23.70 -5.33 11.55
CA ARG A 16 23.86 -5.24 10.10
C ARG A 16 23.27 -3.91 9.60
N PRO A 17 24.09 -3.00 9.06
CA PRO A 17 23.57 -1.74 8.53
C PRO A 17 22.76 -2.04 7.25
N LEU A 18 21.44 -1.98 7.37
CA LEU A 18 20.50 -2.22 6.28
C LEU A 18 19.32 -1.26 6.41
N ILE A 19 18.97 -0.59 5.31
CA ILE A 19 17.77 0.24 5.24
C ILE A 19 16.82 -0.44 4.26
N ILE A 20 15.63 -0.79 4.73
CA ILE A 20 14.53 -1.33 3.95
C ILE A 20 13.57 -0.18 3.67
N VAL A 21 13.27 0.10 2.41
CA VAL A 21 12.28 1.11 2.04
C VAL A 21 11.01 0.42 1.60
N VAL A 22 9.93 0.58 2.38
CA VAL A 22 8.59 0.15 1.99
C VAL A 22 7.96 1.31 1.21
N ASN A 23 7.79 1.11 -0.09
CA ASN A 23 7.02 1.99 -0.94
C ASN A 23 5.55 1.53 -0.93
N ASP A 24 4.75 2.12 -0.04
CA ASP A 24 3.33 1.83 0.07
C ASP A 24 2.51 2.78 -0.81
N ASN A 25 1.93 2.24 -1.87
CA ASN A 25 1.02 2.95 -2.78
C ASN A 25 -0.36 2.26 -2.84
N GLU A 26 -0.64 1.36 -1.91
CA GLU A 26 -1.88 0.57 -1.81
C GLU A 26 -2.20 -0.30 -3.03
N ARG A 27 -1.25 -0.48 -3.96
CA ARG A 27 -1.44 -1.28 -5.17
C ARG A 27 -0.30 -2.28 -5.41
N SER A 28 -0.69 -3.46 -5.89
CA SER A 28 0.18 -4.39 -6.61
C SER A 28 -0.12 -4.23 -8.11
N TYR A 29 -0.73 -5.23 -8.75
CA TYR A 29 -1.46 -5.06 -10.02
C TYR A 29 -2.82 -4.41 -9.73
N ALA A 30 -3.62 -5.06 -8.88
CA ALA A 30 -4.85 -4.54 -8.29
C ALA A 30 -4.58 -3.90 -6.89
N PRO A 31 -5.59 -3.35 -6.18
CA PRO A 31 -5.42 -2.93 -4.79
C PRO A 31 -4.80 -4.03 -3.93
N THR A 32 -3.88 -3.69 -3.03
CA THR A 32 -3.24 -4.69 -2.16
C THR A 32 -4.24 -5.31 -1.20
N ILE A 33 -4.08 -6.60 -0.95
CA ILE A 33 -4.96 -7.38 -0.06
C ILE A 33 -4.15 -8.05 1.06
N GLY A 34 -4.86 -8.50 2.09
CA GLY A 34 -4.30 -9.26 3.21
C GLY A 34 -4.02 -8.42 4.47
N GLY A 35 -3.69 -9.12 5.56
CA GLY A 35 -3.55 -8.51 6.90
C GLY A 35 -2.47 -7.43 6.98
N LEU A 36 -1.38 -7.58 6.22
CA LEU A 36 -0.33 -6.56 6.15
C LEU A 36 -0.83 -5.26 5.51
N ALA A 37 -1.55 -5.35 4.39
CA ALA A 37 -2.11 -4.19 3.71
C ALA A 37 -3.08 -3.44 4.65
N ASN A 38 -3.93 -4.16 5.38
CA ASN A 38 -4.83 -3.58 6.39
C ASN A 38 -4.08 -2.88 7.53
N HIS A 39 -2.97 -3.46 8.00
CA HIS A 39 -2.14 -2.85 9.02
C HIS A 39 -1.46 -1.55 8.52
N LEU A 40 -0.88 -1.58 7.32
CA LEU A 40 -0.28 -0.38 6.71
C LEU A 40 -1.32 0.72 6.49
N ALA A 41 -2.53 0.36 6.06
CA ALA A 41 -3.65 1.29 5.94
C ALA A 41 -4.02 1.95 7.28
N THR A 42 -3.96 1.20 8.39
CA THR A 42 -4.21 1.71 9.75
C THR A 42 -3.14 2.74 10.15
N LEU A 43 -1.86 2.46 9.88
CA LEU A 43 -0.75 3.38 10.16
C LEU A 43 -0.90 4.71 9.39
N ARG A 44 -1.33 4.64 8.12
CA ARG A 44 -1.63 5.83 7.30
C ARG A 44 -2.74 6.70 7.91
N THR A 45 -3.84 6.09 8.37
CA THR A 45 -4.95 6.84 8.98
C THR A 45 -4.55 7.54 10.28
N THR A 46 -3.65 6.93 11.04
CA THR A 46 -3.16 7.46 12.32
C THR A 46 -2.34 8.74 12.10
N ASP A 47 -1.44 8.75 11.11
CA ASP A 47 -0.64 9.95 10.76
C ASP A 47 -1.52 11.09 10.21
N GLY A 48 -2.56 10.75 9.42
CA GLY A 48 -3.56 11.72 8.96
C GLY A 48 -4.33 12.37 10.11
N TYR A 49 -4.72 11.59 11.13
CA TYR A 49 -5.39 12.10 12.32
C TYR A 49 -4.48 13.01 13.16
N GLU A 50 -3.19 12.66 13.31
CA GLU A 50 -2.21 13.52 13.99
C GLU A 50 -2.03 14.87 13.29
N LYS A 51 -2.00 14.91 11.95
CA LYS A 51 -1.94 16.15 11.17
C LYS A 51 -3.17 17.03 11.40
N VAL A 52 -4.36 16.45 11.43
CA VAL A 52 -5.62 17.18 11.75
C VAL A 52 -5.59 17.74 13.17
N LEU A 53 -5.16 16.94 14.16
CA LEU A 53 -5.00 17.39 15.55
C LEU A 53 -3.95 18.51 15.70
N ALA A 54 -2.84 18.42 14.97
CA ALA A 54 -1.78 19.43 14.99
C ALA A 54 -2.28 20.76 14.39
N TRP A 55 -2.98 20.70 13.26
CA TRP A 55 -3.63 21.86 12.66
C TRP A 55 -4.65 22.51 13.61
N GLY A 56 -5.52 21.70 14.24
CA GLY A 56 -6.50 22.20 15.20
C GLY A 56 -5.85 22.91 16.40
N LYS A 57 -4.72 22.42 16.90
CA LYS A 57 -3.95 23.08 17.96
C LYS A 57 -3.36 24.41 17.52
N ASP A 58 -2.79 24.49 16.31
CA ASP A 58 -2.20 25.73 15.80
C ASP A 58 -3.27 26.82 15.60
N VAL A 59 -4.46 26.45 15.11
CA VAL A 59 -5.61 27.36 15.01
C VAL A 59 -6.10 27.84 16.39
N LEU A 60 -6.18 26.92 17.35
CA LEU A 60 -6.61 27.25 18.72
C LEU A 60 -5.63 28.21 19.42
N LEU A 61 -4.32 27.98 19.25
CA LEU A 61 -3.26 28.79 19.84
C LEU A 61 -3.14 30.19 19.21
N ARG A 62 -3.63 30.38 17.98
CA ARG A 62 -3.67 31.67 17.29
C ARG A 62 -4.93 32.49 17.59
N THR A 63 -5.89 31.95 18.33
CA THR A 63 -7.13 32.65 18.69
C THR A 63 -6.94 33.40 20.01
N PRO A 64 -6.96 34.75 20.05
CA PRO A 64 -6.45 35.53 21.19
C PRO A 64 -7.26 35.50 22.51
N LEU A 65 -8.30 34.67 22.66
CA LEU A 65 -9.30 34.84 23.72
C LEU A 65 -9.72 33.57 24.50
N VAL A 66 -9.12 32.39 24.26
CA VAL A 66 -9.56 31.12 24.90
C VAL A 66 -8.41 30.34 25.57
N GLY A 67 -7.35 31.05 25.98
CA GLY A 67 -6.03 30.45 26.24
C GLY A 67 -5.85 29.65 27.54
N ASN A 68 -6.57 29.94 28.64
CA ASN A 68 -6.18 29.37 29.95
C ASN A 68 -7.01 28.15 30.39
N THR A 69 -8.30 28.07 30.06
CA THR A 69 -9.18 26.98 30.55
C THR A 69 -9.18 25.73 29.68
N VAL A 70 -8.81 25.83 28.39
CA VAL A 70 -8.75 24.68 27.47
C VAL A 70 -7.38 23.97 27.55
N TYR A 71 -6.34 24.66 28.00
CA TYR A 71 -4.96 24.17 27.99
C TYR A 71 -4.71 23.02 28.99
N GLU A 72 -5.34 23.05 30.16
CA GLU A 72 -5.20 22.00 31.18
C GLU A 72 -6.02 20.74 30.87
N SER A 73 -7.19 20.88 30.26
CA SER A 73 -8.04 19.73 29.87
C SER A 73 -7.44 18.90 28.74
N LEU A 74 -6.62 19.51 27.87
CA LEU A 74 -5.91 18.82 26.78
C LEU A 74 -4.66 18.03 27.25
N HIS A 75 -4.10 18.34 28.43
CA HIS A 75 -2.88 17.67 28.90
C HIS A 75 -3.15 16.28 29.49
N GLY A 76 -4.28 16.10 30.18
CA GLY A 76 -4.69 14.81 30.75
C GLY A 76 -5.07 13.77 29.67
N ALA A 77 -5.75 14.19 28.61
CA ALA A 77 -6.13 13.33 27.49
C ALA A 77 -4.93 12.92 26.61
N LYS A 78 -3.88 13.75 26.55
CA LYS A 78 -2.72 13.55 25.66
C LYS A 78 -1.90 12.30 25.97
N LYS A 79 -1.83 11.90 27.24
CA LYS A 79 -1.01 10.78 27.70
C LYS A 79 -1.72 9.44 27.48
N GLY A 80 -3.01 9.34 27.81
CA GLY A 80 -3.81 8.13 27.56
C GLY A 80 -4.17 7.90 26.09
N PHE A 81 -4.20 8.97 25.28
CA PHE A 81 -4.48 8.85 23.84
C PHE A 81 -3.25 8.39 23.04
N LYS A 82 -2.03 8.82 23.40
CA LYS A 82 -0.81 8.40 22.70
C LYS A 82 -0.51 6.91 22.87
N ASP A 83 -0.69 6.39 24.07
CA ASP A 83 -0.39 4.98 24.39
C ASP A 83 -1.44 4.01 23.80
N ALA A 84 -2.63 4.49 23.43
CA ALA A 84 -3.69 3.72 22.79
C ALA A 84 -3.66 3.76 21.25
N PHE A 85 -3.01 4.78 20.65
CA PHE A 85 -3.02 5.05 19.20
C PHE A 85 -1.67 4.93 18.51
N ALA A 86 -0.57 4.79 19.24
CA ALA A 86 0.69 4.32 18.68
C ALA A 86 0.82 2.84 19.03
N PRO A 87 0.10 1.91 18.34
CA PRO A 87 0.44 0.51 18.45
C PRO A 87 1.94 0.42 18.16
N GLN A 88 2.71 -0.22 19.05
CA GLN A 88 4.07 -0.59 18.70
C GLN A 88 3.99 -1.26 17.33
N GLY A 89 4.69 -0.69 16.36
CA GLY A 89 4.51 -1.08 14.97
C GLY A 89 4.84 -2.57 14.87
N MET A 90 4.08 -3.33 14.09
CA MET A 90 4.34 -4.76 13.86
C MET A 90 5.82 -5.05 13.51
N PHE A 91 6.50 -4.10 12.87
CA PHE A 91 7.94 -4.19 12.58
C PHE A 91 8.84 -3.98 13.80
N GLU A 92 8.44 -3.12 14.75
CA GLU A 92 9.14 -2.94 16.02
C GLU A 92 9.03 -4.19 16.90
N ASP A 93 7.88 -4.89 16.86
CA ASP A 93 7.70 -6.19 17.53
C ASP A 93 8.61 -7.28 16.95
N LEU A 94 8.91 -7.21 15.66
CA LEU A 94 9.95 -8.04 15.01
C LEU A 94 11.37 -7.60 15.38
N GLY A 95 11.56 -6.50 16.12
CA GLY A 95 12.87 -5.97 16.49
C GLY A 95 13.52 -5.11 15.40
N LEU A 96 12.77 -4.69 14.38
CA LEU A 96 13.23 -3.75 13.36
C LEU A 96 12.95 -2.32 13.79
N LYS A 97 13.92 -1.43 13.64
CA LYS A 97 13.67 -0.01 13.85
C LYS A 97 12.74 0.50 12.75
N TYR A 98 11.67 1.20 13.12
CA TYR A 98 10.71 1.74 12.16
C TYR A 98 10.80 3.27 12.05
N VAL A 99 10.69 3.80 10.84
CA VAL A 99 10.65 5.24 10.52
C VAL A 99 9.56 5.50 9.49
N GLY A 100 8.44 6.07 9.92
CA GLY A 100 7.33 6.44 9.04
C GLY A 100 5.96 6.32 9.73
N PRO A 101 4.85 6.31 8.96
CA PRO A 101 4.84 6.58 7.52
C PRO A 101 5.30 8.02 7.23
N ILE A 102 5.97 8.24 6.09
CA ILE A 102 6.31 9.58 5.59
C ILE A 102 5.66 9.80 4.21
N ASP A 103 5.44 11.07 3.85
CA ASP A 103 5.08 11.41 2.47
C ASP A 103 6.26 11.11 1.55
N GLY A 104 6.12 10.11 0.69
CA GLY A 104 7.14 9.69 -0.27
C GLY A 104 7.31 10.66 -1.45
N HIS A 105 6.43 11.66 -1.57
CA HIS A 105 6.53 12.73 -2.58
C HIS A 105 7.11 14.02 -2.00
N ASP A 106 7.39 14.07 -0.70
CA ASP A 106 8.18 15.13 -0.08
C ASP A 106 9.64 14.69 0.00
N LEU A 107 10.46 15.24 -0.91
CA LEU A 107 11.89 14.95 -0.98
C LEU A 107 12.61 15.25 0.35
N GLY A 108 12.23 16.33 1.04
CA GLY A 108 12.82 16.71 2.33
C GLY A 108 12.48 15.70 3.43
N ALA A 109 11.25 15.20 3.46
CA ALA A 109 10.81 14.16 4.39
C ALA A 109 11.58 12.84 4.15
N VAL A 110 11.70 12.43 2.89
CA VAL A 110 12.44 11.22 2.49
C VAL A 110 13.92 11.33 2.83
N GLU A 111 14.57 12.43 2.47
CA GLU A 111 15.98 12.65 2.82
C GLU A 111 16.22 12.64 4.34
N SER A 112 15.35 13.31 5.10
CA SER A 112 15.44 13.35 6.55
C SER A 112 15.29 11.96 7.16
N ALA A 113 14.33 11.15 6.68
CA ALA A 113 14.13 9.79 7.13
C ALA A 113 15.33 8.88 6.80
N LEU A 114 15.83 8.92 5.58
CA LEU A 114 17.00 8.11 5.17
C LEU A 114 18.26 8.51 5.93
N ARG A 115 18.48 9.81 6.20
CA ARG A 115 19.60 10.28 7.02
C ARG A 115 19.47 9.82 8.48
N ARG A 116 18.26 9.81 9.05
CA ARG A 116 18.00 9.25 10.39
C ARG A 116 18.27 7.74 10.43
N ALA A 117 17.75 7.00 9.45
CA ALA A 117 17.93 5.56 9.33
C ALA A 117 19.43 5.19 9.22
N LYS A 118 20.19 5.90 8.38
CA LYS A 118 21.64 5.70 8.21
C LYS A 118 22.44 5.80 9.51
N ARG A 119 22.03 6.65 10.45
CA ARG A 119 22.73 6.86 11.74
C ARG A 119 22.45 5.77 12.77
N PHE A 120 21.52 4.86 12.52
CA PHE A 120 21.15 3.81 13.47
C PHE A 120 22.14 2.64 13.52
N HIS A 121 22.92 2.44 12.44
CA HIS A 121 23.92 1.35 12.33
C HIS A 121 23.38 -0.07 12.53
N GLY A 122 22.07 -0.27 12.32
CA GLY A 122 21.38 -1.57 12.31
C GLY A 122 20.23 -1.58 11.30
N PRO A 123 19.41 -2.64 11.25
CA PRO A 123 18.26 -2.70 10.36
C PRO A 123 17.20 -1.64 10.67
N VAL A 124 16.85 -0.85 9.66
CA VAL A 124 15.79 0.16 9.73
C VAL A 124 14.82 -0.01 8.58
N LEU A 125 13.53 -0.04 8.87
CA LEU A 125 12.46 0.04 7.88
C LEU A 125 11.96 1.48 7.79
N VAL A 126 12.07 2.07 6.60
CA VAL A 126 11.53 3.38 6.25
C VAL A 126 10.27 3.17 5.43
N HIS A 127 9.14 3.66 5.91
CA HIS A 127 7.84 3.49 5.26
C HIS A 127 7.43 4.79 4.56
N CYS A 128 7.41 4.76 3.23
CA CYS A 128 7.06 5.87 2.36
C CYS A 128 5.69 5.63 1.74
N LEU A 129 4.77 6.59 1.93
CA LEU A 129 3.47 6.62 1.25
C LEU A 129 3.64 7.26 -0.13
N THR A 130 3.26 6.58 -1.20
CA THR A 130 3.30 7.13 -2.55
C THR A 130 1.99 6.89 -3.30
N GLU A 131 1.94 7.32 -4.56
CA GLU A 131 0.77 7.22 -5.42
C GLU A 131 1.22 6.63 -6.75
N LYS A 132 0.75 5.42 -7.06
CA LYS A 132 1.10 4.72 -8.31
C LYS A 132 0.53 5.50 -9.49
N GLY A 133 1.40 5.89 -10.43
CA GLY A 133 1.05 6.70 -11.60
C GLY A 133 1.10 8.22 -11.38
N ARG A 134 1.49 8.71 -10.19
CA ARG A 134 1.59 10.16 -9.94
C ARG A 134 2.49 10.85 -10.96
N GLY A 135 2.00 11.98 -11.46
CA GLY A 135 2.66 12.75 -12.52
C GLY A 135 2.23 12.35 -13.94
N TYR A 136 1.38 11.33 -14.09
CA TYR A 136 0.82 10.92 -15.37
C TYR A 136 -0.68 10.63 -15.26
N GLU A 137 -1.50 11.64 -15.57
CA GLU A 137 -2.96 11.60 -15.41
C GLU A 137 -3.63 10.36 -16.03
N PRO A 138 -3.26 9.90 -17.23
CA PRO A 138 -3.87 8.70 -17.81
C PRO A 138 -3.64 7.44 -16.97
N ALA A 139 -2.47 7.30 -16.34
CA ALA A 139 -2.23 6.19 -15.42
C ALA A 139 -3.08 6.34 -14.15
N LEU A 140 -3.25 7.56 -13.62
CA LEU A 140 -4.13 7.82 -12.47
C LEU A 140 -5.61 7.58 -12.78
N ALA A 141 -6.04 7.75 -14.03
CA ALA A 141 -7.40 7.47 -14.48
C ALA A 141 -7.64 5.97 -14.74
N HIS A 142 -6.59 5.17 -14.99
CA HIS A 142 -6.73 3.74 -15.27
C HIS A 142 -7.04 2.93 -13.99
N GLU A 143 -8.30 2.65 -13.72
CA GLU A 143 -8.75 2.05 -12.45
C GLU A 143 -8.27 0.61 -12.23
N GLU A 144 -8.19 -0.18 -13.29
CA GLU A 144 -7.85 -1.61 -13.21
C GLU A 144 -6.46 -1.84 -12.61
N ASP A 145 -5.42 -1.17 -13.14
CA ASP A 145 -4.04 -1.45 -12.73
C ASP A 145 -3.10 -0.22 -12.64
N ARG A 146 -3.59 1.00 -12.94
CA ARG A 146 -2.79 2.23 -13.06
C ARG A 146 -1.65 2.12 -14.08
N PHE A 147 -1.91 1.54 -15.25
CA PHE A 147 -0.92 1.27 -16.31
C PHE A 147 0.25 0.41 -15.82
N HIS A 148 -0.06 -0.59 -14.99
CA HIS A 148 0.94 -1.58 -14.60
C HIS A 148 1.44 -2.35 -15.81
N THR A 149 0.55 -2.67 -16.74
CA THR A 149 0.88 -3.23 -18.05
C THR A 149 0.22 -2.40 -19.14
N VAL A 150 1.04 -1.88 -20.06
CA VAL A 150 0.55 -1.17 -21.24
C VAL A 150 1.18 -1.76 -22.49
N GLY A 151 0.37 -1.86 -23.55
CA GLY A 151 0.88 -2.08 -24.90
C GLY A 151 1.64 -0.84 -25.39
N ALA A 152 2.28 -0.95 -26.56
CA ALA A 152 2.90 0.19 -27.20
C ALA A 152 1.84 1.26 -27.50
N MET A 153 1.98 2.43 -26.87
CA MET A 153 1.02 3.53 -26.91
C MET A 153 1.74 4.87 -27.06
N ASP A 154 1.06 5.84 -27.67
CA ASP A 154 1.52 7.23 -27.71
C ASP A 154 1.44 7.83 -26.29
N PRO A 155 2.54 8.38 -25.75
CA PRO A 155 2.60 8.84 -24.36
C PRO A 155 1.87 10.17 -24.09
N LEU A 156 1.36 10.85 -25.11
CA LEU A 156 0.60 12.09 -24.97
C LEU A 156 -0.90 11.83 -25.07
N THR A 157 -1.29 10.99 -26.04
CA THR A 157 -2.69 10.71 -26.37
C THR A 157 -3.20 9.41 -25.75
N CYS A 158 -2.29 8.56 -25.27
CA CYS A 158 -2.55 7.20 -24.82
C CYS A 158 -3.17 6.28 -25.87
N ALA A 159 -3.16 6.67 -27.15
CA ALA A 159 -3.67 5.84 -28.23
C ALA A 159 -2.70 4.67 -28.51
N PRO A 160 -3.22 3.47 -28.82
CA PRO A 160 -2.38 2.35 -29.21
C PRO A 160 -1.64 2.65 -30.52
N LEU A 161 -0.35 2.31 -30.59
CA LEU A 161 0.48 2.56 -31.79
C LEU A 161 0.22 1.56 -32.92
N ALA A 162 -0.44 0.44 -32.61
CA ALA A 162 -0.85 -0.56 -33.59
C ALA A 162 -2.26 -1.08 -33.25
N PRO A 163 -3.07 -1.44 -34.26
CA PRO A 163 -4.34 -2.10 -34.02
C PRO A 163 -4.14 -3.45 -33.32
N ALA A 164 -5.13 -3.88 -32.54
CA ALA A 164 -5.09 -5.17 -31.84
C ALA A 164 -4.94 -6.33 -32.85
N GLY A 165 -3.93 -7.17 -32.65
CA GLY A 165 -3.58 -8.28 -33.55
C GLY A 165 -4.49 -9.51 -33.48
N GLY A 166 -5.78 -9.33 -33.15
CA GLY A 166 -6.72 -10.42 -32.86
C GLY A 166 -6.82 -10.75 -31.35
N PRO A 167 -7.61 -11.78 -30.99
CA PRO A 167 -7.79 -12.18 -29.59
C PRO A 167 -6.48 -12.71 -29.00
N SER A 168 -6.22 -12.36 -27.75
CA SER A 168 -5.08 -12.91 -27.00
C SER A 168 -5.45 -14.26 -26.40
N TRP A 169 -4.43 -15.08 -26.08
CA TRP A 169 -4.66 -16.32 -25.32
C TRP A 169 -5.36 -16.05 -23.99
N THR A 170 -5.02 -14.95 -23.32
CA THR A 170 -5.67 -14.51 -22.08
C THR A 170 -7.15 -14.20 -22.31
N SER A 171 -7.52 -13.52 -23.41
CA SER A 171 -8.93 -13.25 -23.68
C SER A 171 -9.72 -14.52 -23.98
N VAL A 172 -9.13 -15.45 -24.76
CA VAL A 172 -9.74 -16.75 -25.05
C VAL A 172 -9.93 -17.57 -23.77
N PHE A 173 -8.90 -17.64 -22.92
CA PHE A 173 -9.00 -18.30 -21.61
C PHE A 173 -10.09 -17.69 -20.74
N GLY A 174 -10.15 -16.36 -20.67
CA GLY A 174 -11.14 -15.64 -19.87
C GLY A 174 -12.59 -15.89 -20.30
N ASP A 175 -12.83 -16.05 -21.60
CA ASP A 175 -14.16 -16.42 -22.12
C ASP A 175 -14.49 -17.89 -21.79
N GLU A 176 -13.53 -18.79 -22.01
CA GLU A 176 -13.73 -20.23 -21.81
C GLU A 176 -13.95 -20.60 -20.33
N ILE A 177 -13.18 -20.02 -19.40
CA ILE A 177 -13.34 -20.32 -17.98
C ILE A 177 -14.72 -19.89 -17.45
N VAL A 178 -15.30 -18.81 -18.01
CA VAL A 178 -16.67 -18.38 -17.68
C VAL A 178 -17.68 -19.40 -18.18
N ALA A 179 -17.56 -19.86 -19.43
CA ALA A 179 -18.45 -20.90 -19.98
C ALA A 179 -18.40 -22.19 -19.14
N ILE A 180 -17.19 -22.65 -18.79
CA ILE A 180 -17.00 -23.78 -17.88
C ILE A 180 -17.66 -23.52 -16.53
N GLY A 181 -17.54 -22.31 -15.99
CA GLY A 181 -18.14 -21.93 -14.71
C GLY A 181 -19.67 -21.90 -14.70
N GLU A 182 -20.31 -21.69 -15.85
CA GLU A 182 -21.77 -21.75 -15.99
C GLU A 182 -22.29 -23.19 -15.97
N GLU A 183 -21.51 -24.14 -16.48
CA GLU A 183 -21.85 -25.57 -16.48
C GLU A 183 -21.49 -26.28 -15.18
N ARG A 184 -20.49 -25.75 -14.46
CA ARG A 184 -19.89 -26.40 -13.29
C ARG A 184 -19.77 -25.46 -12.10
N ASP A 185 -20.48 -25.80 -11.02
CA ASP A 185 -20.46 -25.10 -9.74
C ASP A 185 -19.22 -25.43 -8.88
N ASP A 186 -18.56 -26.55 -9.16
CA ASP A 186 -17.35 -27.03 -8.47
C ASP A 186 -16.05 -26.37 -8.92
N VAL A 187 -16.08 -25.57 -10.00
CA VAL A 187 -14.89 -24.90 -10.54
C VAL A 187 -14.59 -23.62 -9.76
N VAL A 188 -13.35 -23.50 -9.32
CA VAL A 188 -12.84 -22.35 -8.57
C VAL A 188 -11.64 -21.75 -9.28
N ALA A 189 -11.45 -20.43 -9.16
CA ALA A 189 -10.30 -19.73 -9.70
C ALA A 189 -9.40 -19.20 -8.57
N ILE A 190 -8.09 -19.35 -8.74
CA ILE A 190 -7.08 -18.85 -7.81
C ILE A 190 -6.12 -17.98 -8.60
N THR A 191 -5.77 -16.81 -8.07
CA THR A 191 -4.79 -15.89 -8.66
C THR A 191 -3.83 -15.37 -7.60
N ALA A 192 -2.65 -14.96 -8.02
CA ALA A 192 -1.64 -14.34 -7.17
C ALA A 192 -1.48 -12.87 -7.54
N ALA A 193 -2.35 -12.01 -7.00
CA ALA A 193 -2.45 -10.58 -7.28
C ALA A 193 -2.68 -10.20 -8.75
N MET A 194 -2.98 -11.15 -9.66
CA MET A 194 -3.03 -10.92 -11.11
C MET A 194 -4.41 -11.22 -11.71
N LEU A 195 -5.50 -10.82 -11.06
CA LEU A 195 -6.87 -11.13 -11.50
C LEU A 195 -7.15 -10.82 -12.98
N HIS A 196 -6.90 -9.57 -13.41
CA HIS A 196 -7.15 -9.15 -14.80
C HIS A 196 -6.06 -9.65 -15.77
N PRO A 197 -4.75 -9.54 -15.48
CA PRO A 197 -3.70 -9.99 -16.40
C PRO A 197 -3.76 -11.47 -16.79
N VAL A 198 -4.29 -12.33 -15.91
CA VAL A 198 -4.45 -13.77 -16.20
C VAL A 198 -5.84 -14.13 -16.73
N GLY A 199 -6.69 -13.15 -17.03
CA GLY A 199 -7.99 -13.37 -17.69
C GLY A 199 -9.13 -13.80 -16.76
N LEU A 200 -8.96 -13.70 -15.43
CA LEU A 200 -9.97 -14.11 -14.45
C LEU A 200 -10.98 -13.01 -14.10
N GLY A 201 -10.82 -11.79 -14.63
CA GLY A 201 -11.72 -10.66 -14.35
C GLY A 201 -13.20 -10.98 -14.62
N LYS A 202 -13.52 -11.48 -15.84
CA LYS A 202 -14.89 -11.86 -16.21
C LYS A 202 -15.47 -12.94 -15.31
N PHE A 203 -14.65 -13.91 -14.92
CA PHE A 203 -15.06 -14.99 -14.02
C PHE A 203 -15.35 -14.47 -12.61
N ALA A 204 -14.55 -13.53 -12.09
CA ALA A 204 -14.79 -12.91 -10.79
C ALA A 204 -16.05 -12.04 -10.77
N GLU A 205 -16.34 -11.31 -11.85
CA GLU A 205 -17.58 -10.55 -11.99
C GLU A 205 -18.82 -11.46 -11.99
N ARG A 206 -18.74 -12.59 -12.72
CA ARG A 206 -19.85 -13.53 -12.86
C ARG A 206 -20.04 -14.42 -11.63
N PHE A 207 -18.94 -14.83 -10.99
CA PHE A 207 -18.91 -15.79 -9.89
C PHE A 207 -18.04 -15.29 -8.72
N PRO A 208 -18.42 -14.19 -8.04
CA PRO A 208 -17.57 -13.54 -7.04
C PRO A 208 -17.21 -14.42 -5.84
N GLY A 209 -18.05 -15.40 -5.49
CA GLY A 209 -17.78 -16.36 -4.42
C GLY A 209 -16.86 -17.52 -4.81
N ARG A 210 -16.34 -17.54 -6.04
CA ARG A 210 -15.54 -18.64 -6.61
C ARG A 210 -14.15 -18.19 -7.06
N VAL A 211 -13.69 -17.05 -6.58
CA VAL A 211 -12.35 -16.52 -6.89
C VAL A 211 -11.62 -16.17 -5.60
N TRP A 212 -10.39 -16.66 -5.49
CA TRP A 212 -9.49 -16.36 -4.39
C TRP A 212 -8.22 -15.72 -4.91
N ASP A 213 -7.87 -14.57 -4.35
CA ASP A 213 -6.59 -13.92 -4.61
C ASP A 213 -5.69 -14.12 -3.37
N VAL A 214 -4.55 -14.78 -3.56
CA VAL A 214 -3.57 -15.04 -2.50
C VAL A 214 -2.58 -13.88 -2.31
N GLY A 215 -2.70 -12.81 -3.10
CA GLY A 215 -1.72 -11.74 -3.18
C GLY A 215 -0.44 -12.21 -3.88
N ILE A 216 0.68 -11.52 -3.63
CA ILE A 216 2.00 -11.91 -4.18
C ILE A 216 2.58 -13.09 -3.37
N ALA A 217 1.94 -14.25 -3.48
CA ALA A 217 2.25 -15.45 -2.73
C ALA A 217 1.94 -16.72 -3.53
N GLU A 218 2.58 -16.89 -4.69
CA GLU A 218 2.36 -18.01 -5.62
C GLU A 218 2.56 -19.40 -4.99
N GLN A 219 3.32 -19.49 -3.91
CA GLN A 219 3.62 -20.74 -3.19
C GLN A 219 2.53 -21.13 -2.18
N HIS A 220 1.65 -20.19 -1.80
CA HIS A 220 0.62 -20.38 -0.78
C HIS A 220 -0.57 -21.15 -1.32
#